data_AF-A0A7J9I4N5-F1
#
_entry.id   AF-A0A7J9I4N5-F1
#
_cell.length_a   1.000
_cell.length_b   1.000
_cell.length_c   1.000
_cell.angle_alpha   90.00
_cell.angle_beta   90.00
_cell.angle_gamma   90.00
#
_symmetry.space_group_name_H-M   'P 1'
#
loop_
_entity.id
_entity.type
_entity.pdbx_description
1 polymer ?
#
loop_
_entity_poly.entity_id
_entity_poly.type
_entity_poly.pdbx_seq_one_letter_code
_entity_poly.pdbx_strand_id
1 'polypeptide(L)'
;MGVQVEIEFPIIEFRPSDLKRGTDGWHRLCKRVREACETFGCFEVVYEKISAKAREETFGLMKELVEVPVERKQKNASPMPYHGW
;
A
#
# COMPACT_ATOMS: atom_id res chain seq x y z
N MET A 1 -0.42 21.23 26.46
CA MET A 1 -1.30 21.50 25.30
C MET A 1 -0.58 20.94 24.09
N GLY A 2 -0.93 19.72 23.64
CA GLY A 2 -0.29 19.13 22.46
C GLY A 2 -0.79 19.84 21.20
N VAL A 3 0.12 20.28 20.34
CA VAL A 3 -0.24 20.78 19.02
C VAL A 3 -0.58 19.56 18.17
N GLN A 4 -1.85 19.42 17.77
CA GLN A 4 -2.21 18.51 16.69
C GLN A 4 -1.74 19.14 15.39
N VAL A 5 -0.63 18.62 14.85
CA VAL A 5 -0.23 18.90 13.47
C VAL A 5 -0.86 17.82 12.61
N GLU A 6 -1.79 18.21 11.75
CA GLU A 6 -2.35 17.32 10.73
C GLU A 6 -1.33 17.25 9.59
N ILE A 7 -0.72 16.08 9.41
CA ILE A 7 0.22 15.82 8.31
C ILE A 7 -0.60 15.30 7.15
N GLU A 8 -0.75 16.11 6.11
CA GLU A 8 -1.33 15.68 4.84
C GLU A 8 -0.24 15.08 3.94
N PHE A 9 -0.35 13.80 3.65
CA PHE A 9 0.56 13.14 2.72
C PHE A 9 0.17 13.43 1.27
N PRO A 10 1.15 13.50 0.34
CA PRO A 10 0.84 13.67 -1.07
C PRO A 10 -0.01 12.51 -1.60
N ILE A 11 -1.12 12.83 -2.28
CA ILE A 11 -1.92 11.86 -3.03
C ILE A 11 -1.49 11.91 -4.50
N ILE A 12 -1.06 10.76 -5.03
CA ILE A 12 -0.57 10.64 -6.42
C ILE A 12 -1.46 9.65 -7.18
N GLU A 13 -2.07 10.13 -8.26
CA GLU A 13 -2.89 9.30 -9.13
C GLU A 13 -2.02 8.58 -10.18
N PHE A 14 -2.13 7.26 -10.25
CA PHE A 14 -1.37 6.42 -11.17
C PHE A 14 -2.24 6.05 -12.38
N ARG A 15 -2.36 6.99 -13.32
CA ARG A 15 -3.15 6.79 -14.56
C ARG A 15 -2.43 5.85 -15.53
N PRO A 16 -3.14 4.96 -16.24
CA PRO A 16 -2.52 4.06 -17.23
C PRO A 16 -1.66 4.77 -18.28
N SER A 17 -2.05 5.98 -18.71
CA SER A 17 -1.30 6.80 -19.67
C SER A 17 0.06 7.23 -19.13
N ASP A 18 0.15 7.53 -17.83
CA ASP A 18 1.36 8.01 -17.19
C ASP A 18 2.29 6.87 -16.77
N LEU A 19 1.83 5.62 -16.83
CA LEU A 19 2.64 4.43 -16.50
C LEU A 19 3.45 3.89 -17.68
N LYS A 20 3.28 4.45 -18.89
CA LYS A 20 4.07 4.07 -20.06
C LYS A 20 5.46 4.71 -19.98
N ARG A 21 6.46 3.89 -19.66
CA ARG A 21 7.88 4.30 -19.59
C ARG A 21 8.30 5.13 -20.81
N GLY A 22 9.02 6.21 -20.54
CA GLY A 22 9.60 7.08 -21.57
C GLY A 22 8.65 8.16 -22.10
N THR A 23 7.37 8.15 -21.74
CA THR A 23 6.46 9.27 -22.06
C THR A 23 6.66 10.46 -21.12
N ASP A 24 6.24 11.65 -21.52
CA ASP A 24 6.29 12.82 -20.63
C ASP A 24 5.44 12.63 -19.37
N GLY A 25 4.33 11.88 -19.48
CA GLY A 25 3.49 11.49 -18.34
C GLY A 25 4.28 10.67 -17.32
N TRP A 26 5.04 9.68 -17.80
CA TRP A 26 5.93 8.88 -16.96
C TRP A 26 7.00 9.72 -16.28
N HIS A 27 7.68 10.63 -17.00
CA HIS A 27 8.70 11.48 -16.39
C HIS A 27 8.11 12.41 -15.31
N ARG A 28 6.93 13.00 -15.56
CA ARG A 28 6.23 13.81 -14.55
C ARG A 28 5.82 12.99 -13.33
N LEU A 29 5.31 11.78 -13.53
CA LEU A 29 4.93 10.88 -12.44
C LEU A 29 6.15 10.50 -11.59
N CYS A 30 7.27 10.12 -12.22
CA CYS A 30 8.52 9.81 -11.52
C CYS A 30 9.03 11.00 -10.69
N LYS A 31 8.94 12.22 -11.24
CA LYS A 31 9.31 13.44 -10.51
C LYS A 31 8.46 13.62 -9.25
N ARG A 32 7.13 13.52 -9.35
CA ARG A 32 6.21 13.63 -8.20
C ARG A 32 6.47 12.57 -7.14
N VAL A 33 6.68 11.31 -7.55
CA VAL A 33 7.01 10.21 -6.64
C VAL A 33 8.32 10.48 -5.89
N ARG A 34 9.35 10.95 -6.60
CA ARG A 34 10.64 11.31 -5.99
C ARG A 34 10.46 12.42 -4.95
N GLU A 35 9.82 13.52 -5.32
CA GLU A 35 9.61 14.67 -4.43
C GLU A 35 8.84 14.28 -3.15
N ALA A 36 7.82 13.42 -3.29
CA ALA A 36 7.07 12.90 -2.15
C ALA A 36 7.94 12.02 -1.23
N CYS A 37 8.74 11.11 -1.79
CA CYS A 37 9.66 10.29 -1.00
C CYS A 37 10.76 11.12 -0.31
N GLU A 38 11.33 12.12 -0.99
CA GLU A 38 12.37 12.99 -0.43
C GLU A 38 11.84 13.87 0.72
N THR A 39 10.58 14.31 0.63
CA THR A 39 9.99 15.24 1.60
C THR A 39 9.28 14.51 2.76
N PHE A 40 8.52 13.46 2.47
CA PHE A 40 7.64 12.79 3.42
C PHE A 40 8.02 11.34 3.72
N GLY A 41 8.89 10.73 2.91
CA GLY A 41 9.21 9.30 3.01
C GLY A 41 8.12 8.36 2.47
N CYS A 42 6.91 8.86 2.19
CA CYS A 42 5.81 8.11 1.63
C CYS A 42 4.79 9.02 0.90
N PHE A 43 3.81 8.39 0.25
CA PHE A 43 2.68 9.03 -0.40
C PHE A 43 1.51 8.05 -0.48
N GLU A 44 0.31 8.58 -0.64
CA GLU A 44 -0.87 7.78 -0.95
C GLU A 44 -1.04 7.65 -2.46
N VAL A 45 -1.44 6.46 -2.91
CA VAL A 45 -1.65 6.19 -4.34
C VAL A 45 -3.13 5.97 -4.63
N VAL A 46 -3.64 6.69 -5.63
CA VAL A 46 -4.93 6.36 -6.26
C VAL A 46 -4.64 5.46 -7.44
N TYR A 47 -5.09 4.20 -7.36
CA TYR A 47 -4.80 3.18 -8.35
C TYR A 47 -6.05 2.39 -8.74
N GLU A 48 -6.59 2.69 -9.92
CA GLU A 48 -7.85 2.13 -10.41
C GLU A 48 -7.82 0.60 -10.59
N LYS A 49 -6.64 0.01 -10.82
CA LYS A 49 -6.54 -1.43 -11.11
C LYS A 49 -6.86 -2.33 -9.91
N ILE A 50 -6.77 -1.82 -8.68
CA ILE A 50 -7.13 -2.58 -7.49
C ILE A 50 -8.57 -2.24 -7.14
N SER A 51 -9.47 -3.21 -7.32
CA SER A 51 -10.89 -2.99 -7.04
C SER A 51 -11.16 -2.86 -5.55
N ALA A 52 -12.16 -2.05 -5.20
CA ALA A 52 -12.62 -1.92 -3.81
C ALA A 52 -13.06 -3.27 -3.23
N LYS A 53 -13.69 -4.11 -4.04
CA LYS A 53 -14.10 -5.48 -3.68
C LYS A 53 -12.91 -6.35 -3.28
N ALA A 54 -11.84 -6.39 -4.09
CA ALA A 54 -10.66 -7.20 -3.76
C ALA A 54 -10.01 -6.74 -2.44
N ARG A 55 -9.98 -5.43 -2.20
CA ARG A 55 -9.49 -4.85 -0.95
C ARG A 55 -10.36 -5.29 0.24
N GLU A 56 -11.67 -5.16 0.14
CA GLU A 56 -12.61 -5.52 1.21
C GLU A 56 -12.60 -7.03 1.53
N GLU A 57 -12.61 -7.88 0.50
CA GLU A 57 -12.49 -9.34 0.66
C GLU A 57 -11.17 -9.71 1.33
N THR A 58 -10.05 -9.08 0.92
CA THR A 58 -8.74 -9.32 1.54
C THR A 58 -8.75 -8.95 3.02
N PHE A 59 -9.25 -7.77 3.39
CA PHE A 59 -9.31 -7.37 4.80
C PHE A 59 -10.27 -8.23 5.62
N GLY A 60 -11.39 -8.69 5.04
CA GLY A 60 -12.29 -9.64 5.66
C GLY A 60 -11.59 -10.97 5.99
N LEU A 61 -10.92 -11.57 5.01
CA LEU A 61 -10.17 -12.82 5.21
C LEU A 61 -9.01 -12.65 6.20
N MET A 62 -8.31 -11.51 6.19
CA MET A 62 -7.24 -11.22 7.15
C MET A 62 -7.79 -11.13 8.58
N LYS A 63 -9.00 -10.58 8.76
CA LYS A 63 -9.67 -10.54 10.06
C LYS A 63 -9.98 -11.95 10.57
N GLU A 64 -10.56 -12.79 9.73
CA GLU A 64 -10.81 -14.21 10.07
C GLU A 64 -9.51 -14.95 10.42
N LEU A 65 -8.44 -14.71 9.66
CA LEU A 65 -7.12 -15.31 9.90
C LEU A 65 -6.55 -14.93 11.27
N VAL A 66 -6.70 -13.68 11.70
CA VAL A 66 -6.20 -13.23 13.02
C VAL A 66 -7.10 -13.61 14.19
N GLU A 67 -8.34 -14.04 13.94
CA GLU A 67 -9.27 -14.43 15.01
C GLU A 67 -9.13 -15.91 15.44
N VAL A 68 -8.46 -16.76 14.63
CA VAL A 68 -8.26 -18.17 15.01
C VAL A 68 -7.31 -18.31 16.22
N PRO A 69 -7.43 -19.39 17.04
CA PRO A 69 -6.55 -19.60 18.20
C PRO A 69 -5.06 -19.66 17.85
N VAL A 70 -4.20 -19.23 18.77
CA VAL A 70 -2.75 -19.15 18.57
C VAL A 70 -2.17 -20.52 18.19
N GLU A 71 -2.67 -21.60 18.79
CA GLU A 71 -2.25 -22.98 18.52
C GLU A 71 -2.53 -23.38 17.06
N ARG A 72 -3.58 -22.81 16.45
CA ARG A 72 -3.90 -23.04 15.03
C ARG A 72 -3.02 -22.19 14.14
N LYS A 73 -2.72 -20.96 14.53
CA LYS A 73 -1.83 -20.07 13.77
C LYS A 73 -0.41 -20.61 13.71
N GLN A 74 0.11 -21.15 14.81
CA GLN A 74 1.44 -21.80 14.87
C GLN A 74 1.58 -23.00 13.92
N LYS A 75 0.47 -23.62 13.49
CA LYS A 75 0.50 -24.70 12.48
C LYS A 75 0.69 -24.16 11.06
N ASN A 76 0.45 -22.87 10.82
CA ASN A 76 0.79 -22.18 9.57
C ASN A 76 2.29 -21.83 9.56
N ALA A 77 3.14 -22.85 9.66
CA ALA A 77 4.59 -22.70 9.59
C ALA A 77 5.07 -23.02 8.17
N SER A 78 6.02 -22.23 7.68
CA SER A 78 6.69 -22.49 6.40
C SER A 78 8.17 -22.83 6.65
N PRO A 79 8.76 -23.76 5.88
CA PRO A 79 10.22 -23.94 5.88
C PRO A 79 10.95 -22.73 5.28
N MET A 80 10.24 -21.84 4.56
CA MET A 80 10.83 -20.60 4.06
C MET A 80 10.88 -19.55 5.17
N PRO A 81 12.05 -18.92 5.42
CA PRO A 81 12.17 -17.85 6.41
C PRO A 81 11.16 -16.72 6.16
N TYR A 82 10.58 -16.18 7.22
CA TYR A 82 9.62 -15.07 7.19
C TYR A 82 8.28 -15.38 6.49
N HIS A 83 7.97 -16.65 6.22
CA HIS A 83 6.67 -17.10 5.75
C HIS A 83 5.93 -17.90 6.83
N GLY A 84 4.61 -17.74 6.89
CA GLY A 84 3.77 -18.34 7.92
C GLY A 84 3.34 -17.34 8.98
N TRP A 85 2.83 -17.84 10.10
CA TRP A 85 2.52 -17.04 11.28
C TRP A 85 3.76 -16.76 12.13
#